data_AF-A0A934A164-F1
#
_entry.id   AF-A0A934A164-F1
#
_cell.length_a   1.000
_cell.length_b   1.000
_cell.length_c   1.000
_cell.angle_alpha   90.00
_cell.angle_beta   90.00
_cell.angle_gamma   90.00
#
_symmetry.space_group_name_H-M   'P 1'
#
loop_
_entity.id
_entity.type
_entity.pdbx_description
1 polymer ?
#
loop_
_entity_poly.entity_id
_entity_poly.type
_entity_poly.pdbx_seq_one_letter_code
_entity_poly.pdbx_strand_id
1 'polypeptide(L)'
;MDAAYSLLDSGSRDAAEELDAAAHDVDASQAPDGGEPPDAAEVPDAADLPDVGIEPDGGAEVDAGPPTCDLGTAASFATDQALNLFGQVVYFNGGNALPAGPYRITYLDGCMKYGNGQGWTIHAYSNGSIAWWLVGASTTDMVLMPPGTVGWSPTGGAFNDFDDCVAANLALPPLEFDFAGGPLGVWLRDSPYTDNQSGVDGRNPKWQLTQLSACDGGVSSAPQ
;
A
#
# COMPACT_ATOMS: atom_id res chain seq x y z
N MET A 1 -21.97 -30.68 52.56
CA MET A 1 -23.31 -30.22 52.15
C MET A 1 -23.19 -29.84 50.69
N ASP A 2 -22.93 -30.81 49.80
CA ASP A 2 -23.94 -31.69 49.17
C ASP A 2 -25.14 -30.93 48.63
N ALA A 3 -25.20 -30.74 47.31
CA ALA A 3 -26.15 -31.47 46.46
C ALA A 3 -25.93 -31.11 44.97
N ALA A 4 -25.77 -32.15 44.16
CA ALA A 4 -25.93 -32.15 42.70
C ALA A 4 -27.40 -31.88 42.29
N TYR A 5 -27.67 -31.54 41.02
CA TYR A 5 -28.66 -32.23 40.16
C TYR A 5 -28.66 -31.71 38.70
N SER A 6 -28.51 -32.66 37.77
CA SER A 6 -29.12 -32.84 36.42
C SER A 6 -28.98 -31.74 35.34
N LEU A 7 -28.30 -31.96 34.21
CA LEU A 7 -28.68 -32.78 33.03
C LEU A 7 -30.11 -32.54 32.51
N LEU A 8 -30.20 -31.82 31.39
CA LEU A 8 -31.19 -32.02 30.34
C LEU A 8 -30.51 -31.92 28.97
N ASP A 9 -30.35 -33.09 28.36
CA ASP A 9 -30.28 -33.35 26.94
C ASP A 9 -31.74 -33.40 26.41
N SER A 10 -32.01 -32.79 25.24
CA SER A 10 -32.93 -33.34 24.22
C SER A 10 -33.24 -32.37 23.06
N GLY A 11 -33.06 -32.86 21.83
CA GLY A 11 -33.82 -32.47 20.63
C GLY A 11 -33.07 -31.53 19.66
N SER A 12 -32.38 -32.00 18.62
CA SER A 12 -32.85 -32.69 17.40
C SER A 12 -33.91 -31.89 16.61
N ARG A 13 -33.51 -31.32 15.46
CA ARG A 13 -34.04 -31.63 14.11
C ARG A 13 -33.66 -30.58 13.05
N ASP A 14 -32.88 -31.03 12.08
CA ASP A 14 -33.08 -30.93 10.63
C ASP A 14 -33.82 -29.72 10.04
N ALA A 15 -33.12 -28.97 9.19
CA ALA A 15 -33.63 -28.51 7.91
C ALA A 15 -32.44 -28.23 6.97
N ALA A 16 -32.07 -29.24 6.18
CA ALA A 16 -31.37 -29.06 4.93
C ALA A 16 -32.45 -28.99 3.82
N GLU A 17 -32.59 -27.84 3.18
CA GLU A 17 -33.22 -27.67 1.85
C GLU A 17 -32.08 -27.09 0.97
N GLU A 18 -31.48 -27.86 0.05
CA GLU A 18 -31.99 -28.18 -1.29
C GLU A 18 -32.52 -26.94 -2.03
N LEU A 19 -31.63 -26.27 -2.77
CA LEU A 19 -32.01 -25.56 -3.98
C LEU A 19 -31.14 -26.04 -5.13
N ASP A 20 -31.78 -26.88 -5.94
CA ASP A 20 -31.30 -27.53 -7.13
C ASP A 20 -31.28 -26.57 -8.34
N ALA A 21 -30.40 -26.94 -9.26
CA ALA A 21 -30.21 -26.56 -10.66
C ALA A 21 -31.07 -25.45 -11.32
N ALA A 22 -30.37 -24.50 -11.93
CA ALA A 22 -30.66 -24.10 -13.31
C ALA A 22 -29.36 -23.68 -14.01
N ALA A 23 -28.69 -24.66 -14.64
CA ALA A 23 -27.74 -24.38 -15.71
C ALA A 23 -28.52 -23.84 -16.91
N HIS A 24 -28.21 -22.62 -17.35
CA HIS A 24 -28.71 -22.09 -18.60
C HIS A 24 -27.54 -21.94 -19.57
N ASP A 25 -27.41 -22.94 -20.43
CA ASP A 25 -26.71 -22.89 -21.70
C ASP A 25 -27.42 -21.86 -22.60
N VAL A 26 -26.71 -20.82 -23.02
CA VAL A 26 -27.02 -20.07 -24.24
C VAL A 26 -25.74 -19.91 -25.04
N ASP A 27 -25.69 -20.73 -26.08
CA ASP A 27 -24.70 -20.80 -27.14
C ASP A 27 -24.84 -19.64 -28.14
N ALA A 28 -23.67 -19.22 -28.62
CA ALA A 28 -23.32 -18.60 -29.89
C ALA A 28 -24.02 -17.34 -30.43
N SER A 29 -23.10 -16.50 -30.94
CA SER A 29 -23.18 -15.67 -32.15
C SER A 29 -23.75 -14.26 -31.99
N GLN A 30 -22.92 -13.23 -32.12
CA GLN A 30 -22.47 -12.68 -33.40
C GLN A 30 -21.54 -11.48 -33.11
N ALA A 31 -20.33 -11.52 -33.66
CA ALA A 31 -19.51 -10.32 -33.80
C ALA A 31 -20.03 -9.52 -35.01
N PRO A 32 -20.36 -8.23 -34.87
CA PRO A 32 -20.57 -7.39 -36.03
C PRO A 32 -19.24 -7.02 -36.68
N ASP A 33 -19.28 -7.10 -38.01
CA ASP A 33 -18.26 -6.84 -39.01
C ASP A 33 -17.48 -5.54 -38.83
N GLY A 34 -16.25 -5.57 -39.37
CA GLY A 34 -15.31 -4.47 -39.38
C GLY A 34 -15.83 -3.22 -40.10
N GLY A 35 -15.57 -2.07 -39.50
CA GLY A 35 -15.60 -0.77 -40.16
C GLY A 35 -14.19 -0.40 -40.62
N GLU A 36 -14.08 -0.05 -41.90
CA GLU A 36 -12.88 0.44 -42.59
C GLU A 36 -12.16 1.60 -41.85
N PRO A 37 -10.83 1.69 -41.93
CA PRO A 37 -10.09 2.86 -41.48
C PRO A 37 -10.35 4.03 -42.45
N PRO A 38 -10.67 5.25 -41.95
CA PRO A 38 -10.65 6.41 -42.82
C PRO A 38 -9.22 6.76 -43.23
N ASP A 39 -9.08 7.06 -44.52
CA ASP A 39 -7.86 7.40 -45.24
C ASP A 39 -7.04 8.53 -44.62
N ALA A 40 -5.73 8.42 -44.84
CA ALA A 40 -4.71 9.39 -44.49
C ALA A 40 -5.02 10.79 -45.05
N ALA A 41 -5.13 11.76 -44.15
CA ALA A 41 -5.09 13.18 -44.51
C ALA A 41 -3.64 13.67 -44.57
N GLU A 42 -3.40 14.49 -45.57
CA GLU A 42 -2.14 14.95 -46.13
C GLU A 42 -1.21 15.66 -45.13
N VAL A 43 0.10 15.46 -45.34
CA VAL A 43 1.18 16.23 -44.72
C VAL A 43 1.35 17.54 -45.52
N PRO A 44 1.15 18.72 -44.94
CA PRO A 44 1.67 19.95 -45.54
C PRO A 44 3.15 20.10 -45.19
N ASP A 45 3.97 20.12 -46.24
CA ASP A 45 5.40 20.45 -46.18
C ASP A 45 5.64 21.92 -45.77
N ALA A 46 6.66 22.06 -44.93
CA ALA A 46 7.63 23.14 -44.80
C ALA A 46 7.14 24.61 -44.92
N ALA A 47 7.13 25.30 -43.77
CA ALA A 47 7.44 26.73 -43.72
C ALA A 47 8.71 26.94 -42.87
N ASP A 48 9.76 27.32 -43.60
CA ASP A 48 11.05 27.84 -43.17
C ASP A 48 10.88 29.08 -42.28
N LEU A 49 11.51 29.10 -41.10
CA LEU A 49 11.71 30.32 -40.31
C LEU A 49 13.10 30.32 -39.65
N PRO A 50 13.72 31.51 -39.51
CA PRO A 50 15.17 31.66 -39.55
C PRO A 50 15.87 31.37 -38.22
N ASP A 51 17.11 30.92 -38.41
CA ASP A 51 18.19 30.83 -37.44
C ASP A 51 18.38 32.15 -36.66
N VAL A 52 17.99 32.14 -35.39
CA VAL A 52 18.41 33.12 -34.40
C VAL A 52 19.02 32.38 -33.23
N GLY A 53 20.35 32.30 -33.27
CA GLY A 53 21.16 31.85 -32.16
C GLY A 53 20.86 32.65 -30.89
N ILE A 54 20.40 31.93 -29.88
CA ILE A 54 20.66 32.21 -28.47
C ILE A 54 21.08 30.85 -27.91
N GLU A 55 22.38 30.65 -27.71
CA GLU A 55 22.85 29.60 -26.81
C GLU A 55 22.45 30.02 -25.38
N PRO A 56 21.59 29.27 -24.67
CA PRO A 56 21.59 29.37 -23.22
C PRO A 56 22.80 28.59 -22.72
N ASP A 57 23.92 29.30 -22.59
CA ASP A 57 25.04 28.90 -21.77
C ASP A 57 24.51 28.72 -20.33
N GLY A 58 24.57 27.49 -19.82
CA GLY A 58 24.06 27.18 -18.48
C GLY A 58 23.28 25.87 -18.39
N GLY A 59 23.79 24.79 -18.98
CA GLY A 59 23.49 23.46 -18.47
C GLY A 59 24.04 23.35 -17.06
N ALA A 60 23.26 23.78 -16.06
CA ALA A 60 23.43 23.28 -14.72
C ALA A 60 23.31 21.76 -14.84
N GLU A 61 24.42 21.06 -14.67
CA GLU A 61 24.38 19.62 -14.41
C GLU A 61 23.47 19.48 -13.20
N VAL A 62 22.22 19.07 -13.45
CA VAL A 62 21.37 18.51 -12.42
C VAL A 62 22.12 17.28 -11.96
N ASP A 63 22.90 17.46 -10.90
CA ASP A 63 23.50 16.38 -10.13
C ASP A 63 22.34 15.44 -9.81
N ALA A 64 22.23 14.34 -10.55
CA ALA A 64 21.10 13.42 -10.51
C ALA A 64 21.03 12.67 -9.17
N GLY A 65 21.87 13.05 -8.21
CA GLY A 65 22.13 12.31 -6.99
C GLY A 65 22.83 10.98 -7.31
N PRO A 66 23.31 10.28 -6.27
CA PRO A 66 23.71 8.89 -6.44
C PRO A 66 22.53 8.05 -6.96
N PRO A 67 22.80 7.02 -7.79
CA PRO A 67 21.75 6.15 -8.31
C PRO A 67 21.00 5.48 -7.15
N THR A 68 19.68 5.60 -7.12
CA THR A 68 18.82 4.98 -6.11
C THR A 68 18.21 3.67 -6.60
N CYS A 69 17.96 2.71 -5.70
CA CYS A 69 17.34 1.43 -6.05
C CYS A 69 15.97 1.29 -5.40
N ASP A 70 14.93 1.04 -6.18
CA ASP A 70 13.61 0.73 -5.65
C ASP A 70 13.57 -0.73 -5.20
N LEU A 71 13.31 -0.94 -3.90
CA LEU A 71 13.27 -2.26 -3.26
C LEU A 71 11.85 -2.80 -3.12
N GLY A 72 10.93 -2.20 -3.87
CA GLY A 72 9.51 -2.54 -3.91
C GLY A 72 8.69 -1.85 -2.83
N THR A 73 7.47 -2.37 -2.67
CA THR A 73 6.45 -1.82 -1.78
C THR A 73 6.04 -2.81 -0.73
N ALA A 74 5.64 -2.34 0.45
CA ALA A 74 5.00 -3.13 1.47
C ALA A 74 3.66 -2.50 1.85
N ALA A 75 2.62 -3.31 1.94
CA ALA A 75 1.26 -2.90 2.27
C ALA A 75 0.60 -3.92 3.19
N SER A 76 -0.35 -3.49 4.02
CA SER A 76 -1.20 -4.47 4.70
C SER A 76 -2.08 -5.23 3.69
N PHE A 77 -2.20 -6.54 3.89
CA PHE A 77 -3.15 -7.38 3.15
C PHE A 77 -4.45 -7.63 3.90
N ALA A 78 -4.70 -6.91 5.00
CA ALA A 78 -5.93 -7.03 5.77
C ALA A 78 -7.16 -6.73 4.92
N THR A 79 -8.22 -7.51 5.15
CA THR A 79 -9.53 -7.27 4.57
C THR A 79 -10.56 -7.30 5.69
N ASP A 80 -11.77 -6.83 5.43
CA ASP A 80 -12.86 -6.89 6.40
C ASP A 80 -13.20 -8.33 6.86
N GLN A 81 -12.77 -9.34 6.09
CA GLN A 81 -12.93 -10.77 6.44
C GLN A 81 -11.69 -11.37 7.12
N ALA A 82 -10.56 -10.66 7.12
CA ALA A 82 -9.26 -11.16 7.61
C ALA A 82 -8.46 -10.06 8.32
N LEU A 83 -9.08 -9.40 9.31
CA LEU A 83 -8.47 -8.27 10.02
C LEU A 83 -7.24 -8.66 10.85
N ASN A 84 -7.10 -9.93 11.23
CA ASN A 84 -5.91 -10.44 11.91
C ASN A 84 -4.62 -10.28 11.08
N LEU A 85 -4.73 -10.07 9.76
CA LEU A 85 -3.60 -9.79 8.89
C LEU A 85 -2.96 -8.41 9.16
N PHE A 86 -3.66 -7.50 9.86
CA PHE A 86 -3.04 -6.26 10.32
C PHE A 86 -1.83 -6.51 11.24
N GLY A 87 -1.90 -7.57 12.05
CA GLY A 87 -0.82 -7.95 12.95
C GLY A 87 0.35 -8.69 12.29
N GLN A 88 0.30 -8.96 11.00
CA GLN A 88 1.39 -9.62 10.28
C GLN A 88 2.41 -8.60 9.78
N VAL A 89 3.69 -8.98 9.83
CA VAL A 89 4.75 -8.19 9.21
C VAL A 89 4.72 -8.42 7.71
N VAL A 90 4.70 -7.34 6.93
CA VAL A 90 4.88 -7.40 5.47
C VAL A 90 6.25 -6.84 5.13
N TYR A 91 7.15 -7.71 4.70
CA TYR A 91 8.53 -7.37 4.45
C TYR A 91 8.76 -6.77 3.06
N PHE A 92 9.65 -5.78 2.98
CA PHE A 92 10.28 -5.37 1.72
C PHE A 92 11.20 -6.48 1.22
N ASN A 93 11.48 -6.51 -0.09
CA ASN A 93 12.35 -7.51 -0.72
C ASN A 93 12.01 -8.98 -0.34
N GLY A 94 10.72 -9.26 -0.07
CA GLY A 94 10.25 -10.58 0.35
C GLY A 94 10.83 -11.09 1.67
N GLY A 95 11.37 -10.22 2.53
CA GLY A 95 12.02 -10.60 3.78
C GLY A 95 13.49 -10.97 3.67
N ASN A 96 14.08 -10.87 2.47
CA ASN A 96 15.52 -11.03 2.31
C ASN A 96 16.26 -9.87 2.98
N ALA A 97 17.48 -10.14 3.46
CA ALA A 97 18.30 -9.12 4.09
C ALA A 97 18.65 -8.00 3.10
N LEU A 98 18.43 -6.76 3.54
CA LEU A 98 18.85 -5.55 2.87
C LEU A 98 20.24 -5.13 3.37
N PRO A 99 21.07 -4.50 2.54
CA PRO A 99 22.37 -3.96 2.96
C PRO A 99 22.20 -2.82 3.98
N ALA A 100 23.24 -2.59 4.79
CA ALA A 100 23.29 -1.41 5.64
C ALA A 100 23.47 -0.14 4.78
N GLY A 101 22.92 0.99 5.22
CA GLY A 101 23.08 2.26 4.53
C GLY A 101 21.87 3.19 4.62
N PRO A 102 21.87 4.28 3.83
CA PRO A 102 20.79 5.25 3.82
C PRO A 102 19.62 4.77 2.96
N TYR A 103 18.40 4.93 3.49
CA TYR A 103 17.14 4.57 2.86
C TYR A 103 16.15 5.72 2.91
N ARG A 104 15.21 5.71 1.97
CA ARG A 104 14.02 6.55 1.92
C ARG A 104 12.78 5.69 1.96
N ILE A 105 11.83 6.06 2.82
CA ILE A 105 10.49 5.47 2.87
C ILE A 105 9.47 6.53 2.44
N THR A 106 8.64 6.17 1.45
CA THR A 106 7.65 7.07 0.84
C THR A 106 6.26 6.46 1.00
N TYR A 107 5.30 7.24 1.46
CA TYR A 107 3.89 6.82 1.47
C TYR A 107 3.36 6.72 0.03
N LEU A 108 2.57 5.68 -0.26
CA LEU A 108 1.98 5.50 -1.59
C LEU A 108 0.45 5.57 -1.58
N ASP A 109 -0.21 4.89 -0.66
CA ASP A 109 -1.68 4.82 -0.66
C ASP A 109 -2.23 4.27 0.66
N GLY A 110 -3.53 4.43 0.80
CA GLY A 110 -4.36 3.77 1.77
C GLY A 110 -4.36 4.38 3.16
N CYS A 111 -5.46 4.17 3.86
CA CYS A 111 -5.65 4.50 5.26
C CYS A 111 -6.42 3.34 5.93
N MET A 112 -6.50 3.35 7.24
CA MET A 112 -7.32 2.40 7.99
C MET A 112 -8.03 3.11 9.15
N LYS A 113 -8.88 2.38 9.87
CA LYS A 113 -9.38 2.81 11.19
C LYS A 113 -9.00 1.78 12.24
N TYR A 114 -8.74 2.25 13.46
CA TYR A 114 -8.45 1.38 14.60
C TYR A 114 -9.72 0.98 15.37
N GLY A 115 -10.89 1.10 14.75
CA GLY A 115 -12.17 0.92 15.42
C GLY A 115 -13.36 1.50 14.67
N ASN A 116 -14.53 0.93 14.95
CA ASN A 116 -15.79 1.51 14.50
C ASN A 116 -16.02 2.88 15.16
N GLY A 117 -16.40 3.89 14.36
CA GLY A 117 -16.62 5.28 14.84
C GLY A 117 -15.36 6.15 14.95
N GLN A 118 -14.18 5.62 14.61
CA GLN A 118 -12.96 6.40 14.49
C GLN A 118 -12.82 7.02 13.09
N GLY A 119 -11.84 7.90 12.93
CA GLY A 119 -11.50 8.48 11.63
C GLY A 119 -10.45 7.66 10.89
N TRP A 120 -10.33 7.91 9.59
CA TRP A 120 -9.26 7.36 8.74
C TRP A 120 -7.93 8.00 9.08
N THR A 121 -6.90 7.18 9.27
CA THR A 121 -5.54 7.63 9.59
C THR A 121 -4.52 6.55 9.21
N ILE A 122 -3.23 6.88 9.31
CA ILE A 122 -2.16 5.89 9.39
C ILE A 122 -1.89 5.54 10.85
N HIS A 123 -1.52 6.52 11.69
CA HIS A 123 -1.18 6.28 13.08
C HIS A 123 -2.30 6.77 14.01
N ALA A 124 -2.63 6.00 15.05
CA ALA A 124 -3.56 6.49 16.08
C ALA A 124 -2.86 7.53 16.97
N TYR A 125 -1.61 7.28 17.37
CA TYR A 125 -0.87 8.13 18.30
C TYR A 125 0.55 8.45 17.84
N SER A 126 0.99 9.69 18.06
CA SER A 126 2.32 10.18 17.70
C SER A 126 3.45 9.61 18.55
N ASN A 127 3.13 9.05 19.72
CA ASN A 127 4.09 8.35 20.57
C ASN A 127 4.33 6.88 20.14
N GLY A 128 3.64 6.43 19.08
CA GLY A 128 3.78 5.08 18.54
C GLY A 128 3.24 3.94 19.41
N SER A 129 2.40 4.24 20.41
CA SER A 129 1.78 3.20 21.24
C SER A 129 0.76 2.36 20.47
N ILE A 130 0.05 2.98 19.53
CA ILE A 130 -0.80 2.34 18.52
C ILE A 130 -0.49 3.01 17.17
N ALA A 131 0.25 2.31 16.31
CA ALA A 131 0.83 2.88 15.09
C ALA A 131 1.41 1.81 14.16
N TRP A 132 1.55 2.15 12.89
CA TRP A 132 2.46 1.46 11.97
C TRP A 132 3.92 1.72 12.31
N TRP A 133 4.74 0.68 12.15
CA TRP A 133 6.18 0.70 12.38
C TRP A 133 6.90 0.03 11.21
N LEU A 134 8.06 0.58 10.84
CA LEU A 134 9.12 -0.18 10.21
C LEU A 134 9.77 -1.06 11.29
N VAL A 135 9.87 -2.35 11.00
CA VAL A 135 10.45 -3.35 11.91
C VAL A 135 11.50 -4.19 11.20
N GLY A 136 12.53 -4.59 11.94
CA GLY A 136 13.59 -5.46 11.45
C GLY A 136 13.22 -6.95 11.53
N ALA A 137 14.09 -7.76 12.12
CA ALA A 137 13.90 -9.22 12.19
C ALA A 137 12.70 -9.67 13.04
N SER A 138 12.18 -8.78 13.89
CA SER A 138 11.02 -9.06 14.75
C SER A 138 10.26 -7.77 15.05
N THR A 139 9.02 -7.89 15.55
CA THR A 139 8.19 -6.74 15.93
C THR A 139 8.71 -5.97 17.16
N THR A 140 9.69 -6.52 17.89
CA THR A 140 10.40 -5.81 18.95
C THR A 140 11.57 -4.96 18.44
N ASP A 141 12.03 -5.21 17.21
CA ASP A 141 13.09 -4.46 16.53
C ASP A 141 12.47 -3.30 15.75
N MET A 142 11.92 -2.33 16.48
CA MET A 142 11.27 -1.16 15.91
C MET A 142 12.30 -0.15 15.42
N VAL A 143 12.30 0.12 14.11
CA VAL A 143 13.26 1.01 13.45
C VAL A 143 12.76 2.46 13.49
N LEU A 144 11.57 2.72 12.94
CA LEU A 144 10.92 4.03 12.92
C LEU A 144 9.43 3.92 12.57
N MET A 145 8.64 4.94 12.87
CA MET A 145 7.28 5.07 12.32
C MET A 145 7.37 5.65 10.90
N PRO A 146 6.85 4.97 9.87
CA PRO A 146 6.90 5.47 8.50
C PRO A 146 6.04 6.76 8.34
N PRO A 147 6.16 7.51 7.23
CA PRO A 147 5.34 8.68 6.99
C PRO A 147 3.85 8.33 7.07
N GLY A 148 3.10 9.16 7.81
CA GLY A 148 1.68 8.95 7.99
C GLY A 148 1.00 10.05 8.80
N THR A 149 -0.29 10.27 8.54
CA THR A 149 -1.16 11.08 9.37
C THR A 149 -1.31 10.47 10.76
N VAL A 150 -1.60 11.32 11.75
CA VAL A 150 -1.75 10.91 13.15
C VAL A 150 -3.08 11.41 13.69
N GLY A 151 -3.89 10.50 14.23
CA GLY A 151 -5.10 10.85 14.96
C GLY A 151 -6.02 9.66 15.22
N TRP A 152 -6.71 9.69 16.35
CA TRP A 152 -7.69 8.66 16.74
C TRP A 152 -9.10 8.92 16.20
N SER A 153 -9.47 10.20 16.06
CA SER A 153 -10.80 10.64 15.66
C SER A 153 -10.71 11.85 14.75
N PRO A 154 -11.77 12.23 14.01
CA PRO A 154 -11.76 13.41 13.16
C PRO A 154 -11.37 14.69 13.90
N THR A 155 -11.82 14.86 15.15
CA THR A 155 -11.42 15.99 16.01
C THR A 155 -10.00 15.86 16.57
N GLY A 156 -9.40 14.68 16.49
CA GLY A 156 -8.07 14.35 16.99
C GLY A 156 -7.02 14.15 15.88
N GLY A 157 -7.27 14.64 14.66
CA GLY A 157 -6.32 14.62 13.55
C GLY A 157 -6.54 13.52 12.49
N ALA A 158 -7.49 12.61 12.70
CA ALA A 158 -7.93 11.67 11.67
C ALA A 158 -8.93 12.35 10.71
N PHE A 159 -9.37 11.62 9.68
CA PHE A 159 -10.25 12.15 8.64
C PHE A 159 -11.61 11.44 8.64
N ASN A 160 -12.68 12.16 8.30
CA ASN A 160 -14.00 11.54 8.10
C ASN A 160 -14.03 10.72 6.81
N ASP A 161 -13.40 11.26 5.76
CA ASP A 161 -13.38 10.71 4.43
C ASP A 161 -12.05 10.02 4.13
N PHE A 162 -12.13 8.89 3.45
CA PHE A 162 -10.96 8.05 3.14
C PHE A 162 -9.99 8.76 2.20
N ASP A 163 -10.51 9.34 1.11
CA ASP A 163 -9.65 9.99 0.12
C ASP A 163 -9.00 11.27 0.66
N ASP A 164 -9.64 11.99 1.60
CA ASP A 164 -9.01 13.11 2.29
C ASP A 164 -7.82 12.64 3.14
N CYS A 165 -7.95 11.49 3.81
CA CYS A 165 -6.83 10.87 4.52
C CYS A 165 -5.69 10.54 3.56
N VAL A 166 -5.99 9.89 2.43
CA VAL A 166 -4.96 9.54 1.43
C VAL A 166 -4.29 10.79 0.87
N ALA A 167 -5.07 11.81 0.49
CA ALA A 167 -4.54 13.07 -0.03
C ALA A 167 -3.62 13.78 0.98
N ALA A 168 -4.00 13.80 2.26
CA ALA A 168 -3.16 14.36 3.32
C ALA A 168 -1.85 13.59 3.47
N ASN A 169 -1.87 12.26 3.34
CA ASN A 169 -0.67 11.43 3.41
C ASN A 169 0.24 11.59 2.18
N LEU A 170 -0.33 11.71 0.98
CA LEU A 170 0.43 11.99 -0.26
C LEU A 170 1.16 13.34 -0.21
N ALA A 171 0.69 14.28 0.60
CA ALA A 171 1.34 15.58 0.81
C ALA A 171 2.49 15.55 1.83
N LEU A 172 2.68 14.45 2.56
CA LEU A 172 3.77 14.31 3.53
C LEU A 172 5.11 14.08 2.79
N PRO A 173 6.21 14.71 3.24
CA PRO A 173 7.51 14.38 2.70
C PRO A 173 7.90 12.93 3.04
N PRO A 174 8.71 12.28 2.19
CA PRO A 174 9.29 10.99 2.55
C PRO A 174 10.21 11.13 3.78
N LEU A 175 10.44 10.03 4.49
CA LEU A 175 11.42 9.99 5.57
C LEU A 175 12.69 9.30 5.10
N GLU A 176 13.83 9.87 5.44
CA GLU A 176 15.14 9.27 5.19
C GLU A 176 15.77 8.81 6.52
N PHE A 177 16.46 7.68 6.49
CA PHE A 177 17.05 7.06 7.68
C PHE A 177 18.22 6.15 7.33
N ASP A 178 19.14 5.95 8.28
CA ASP A 178 20.18 4.93 8.18
C ASP A 178 19.68 3.60 8.75
N PHE A 179 19.81 2.54 7.96
CA PHE A 179 19.47 1.19 8.36
C PHE A 179 20.73 0.36 8.58
N ALA A 180 20.76 -0.42 9.67
CA ALA A 180 21.89 -1.28 10.01
C ALA A 180 22.04 -2.51 9.09
N GLY A 181 21.06 -2.76 8.22
CA GLY A 181 20.98 -3.94 7.37
C GLY A 181 20.18 -5.08 8.03
N GLY A 182 19.77 -6.05 7.21
CA GLY A 182 18.89 -7.16 7.61
C GLY A 182 17.49 -7.07 6.98
N PRO A 183 16.54 -7.93 7.39
CA PRO A 183 15.18 -7.84 6.91
C PRO A 183 14.53 -6.55 7.40
N LEU A 184 13.66 -5.96 6.59
CA LEU A 184 12.91 -4.75 6.94
C LEU A 184 11.48 -4.90 6.43
N GLY A 185 10.49 -4.59 7.27
CA GLY A 185 9.07 -4.70 6.92
C GLY A 185 8.21 -3.68 7.63
N VAL A 186 6.93 -3.64 7.26
CA VAL A 186 5.90 -2.82 7.92
C VAL A 186 5.04 -3.70 8.82
N TRP A 187 4.65 -3.17 9.98
CA TRP A 187 3.83 -3.88 10.94
C TRP A 187 2.93 -2.90 11.71
N LEU A 188 1.69 -3.28 11.97
CA LEU A 188 0.80 -2.52 12.85
C LEU A 188 0.98 -2.96 14.30
N ARG A 189 1.47 -2.05 15.14
CA ARG A 189 1.42 -2.22 16.59
C ARG A 189 0.03 -1.88 17.08
N ASP A 190 -0.79 -2.91 17.28
CA ASP A 190 -2.14 -2.77 17.79
C ASP A 190 -2.62 -4.09 18.41
N SER A 191 -3.64 -4.03 19.28
CA SER A 191 -4.34 -5.20 19.81
C SER A 191 -5.61 -4.78 20.57
N PRO A 192 -6.77 -5.42 20.32
CA PRO A 192 -7.00 -6.46 19.32
C PRO A 192 -6.95 -5.90 17.88
N TYR A 193 -6.89 -6.78 16.88
CA TYR A 193 -6.99 -6.35 15.47
C TYR A 193 -8.41 -6.47 14.91
N THR A 194 -9.30 -7.16 15.64
CA THR A 194 -10.63 -7.56 15.16
C THR A 194 -11.64 -6.41 15.11
N ASP A 195 -11.31 -5.27 15.72
CA ASP A 195 -12.10 -4.04 15.71
C ASP A 195 -11.61 -3.04 14.65
N ASN A 196 -10.48 -3.30 14.00
CA ASN A 196 -9.97 -2.45 12.93
C ASN A 196 -10.87 -2.49 11.70
N GLN A 197 -10.78 -1.46 10.89
CA GLN A 197 -11.42 -1.41 9.59
C GLN A 197 -10.35 -1.33 8.50
N SER A 198 -10.45 -2.22 7.52
CA SER A 198 -9.56 -2.20 6.36
C SER A 198 -9.79 -0.97 5.47
N GLY A 199 -8.80 -0.62 4.68
CA GLY A 199 -8.91 0.46 3.72
C GLY A 199 -9.94 0.15 2.63
N VAL A 200 -10.53 1.20 2.06
CA VAL A 200 -11.58 1.09 1.04
C VAL A 200 -11.02 0.39 -0.21
N ASP A 201 -11.78 -0.56 -0.77
CA ASP A 201 -11.42 -1.31 -1.99
C ASP A 201 -10.01 -1.96 -1.94
N GLY A 202 -9.59 -2.39 -0.76
CA GLY A 202 -8.28 -3.02 -0.54
C GLY A 202 -7.10 -2.03 -0.47
N ARG A 203 -7.37 -0.72 -0.46
CA ARG A 203 -6.36 0.34 -0.32
C ARG A 203 -5.96 0.51 1.15
N ASN A 204 -5.25 -0.47 1.69
CA ASN A 204 -4.63 -0.35 3.02
C ASN A 204 -3.35 0.49 2.99
N PRO A 205 -2.87 0.97 4.15
CA PRO A 205 -1.59 1.66 4.27
C PRO A 205 -0.46 0.93 3.54
N LYS A 206 0.22 1.67 2.65
CA LYS A 206 1.25 1.18 1.74
C LYS A 206 2.40 2.16 1.61
N TRP A 207 3.62 1.63 1.57
CA TRP A 207 4.83 2.42 1.39
C TRP A 207 5.79 1.80 0.38
N GLN A 208 6.64 2.64 -0.19
CA GLN A 208 7.77 2.27 -1.03
C GLN A 208 9.08 2.49 -0.28
N LEU A 209 10.00 1.53 -0.40
CA LEU A 209 11.35 1.65 0.13
C LEU A 209 12.35 1.82 -1.01
N THR A 210 13.18 2.85 -0.92
CA THR A 210 14.23 3.16 -1.89
C THR A 210 15.58 3.25 -1.17
N GLN A 211 16.59 2.54 -1.66
CA GLN A 211 17.97 2.68 -1.17
C GLN A 211 18.63 3.90 -1.80
N LEU A 212 19.27 4.75 -0.99
CA LEU A 212 19.85 6.02 -1.44
C LEU A 212 21.34 5.94 -1.79
N SER A 213 22.02 4.86 -1.39
CA SER A 213 23.38 4.57 -1.85
C SER A 213 23.37 3.95 -3.24
N ALA A 214 24.49 4.07 -3.96
CA ALA A 214 24.65 3.47 -5.27
C ALA A 214 24.29 1.98 -5.24
N CYS A 215 23.41 1.56 -6.14
CA CYS A 215 23.09 0.15 -6.33
C CYS A 215 24.38 -0.60 -6.65
N ASP A 216 24.74 -1.61 -5.86
CA ASP A 216 25.78 -2.55 -6.28
C ASP A 216 25.31 -3.18 -7.59
N GLY A 217 25.94 -2.75 -8.69
CA GLY A 217 25.48 -2.92 -10.06
C GLY A 217 25.21 -4.38 -10.41
N GLY A 218 23.95 -4.75 -10.33
CA GLY A 218 23.49 -6.12 -10.56
C GLY A 218 22.47 -6.29 -11.68
N VAL A 219 22.02 -5.24 -12.37
CA VAL A 219 21.48 -5.27 -13.74
C VAL A 219 21.12 -3.85 -14.19
N SER A 220 21.88 -3.33 -15.15
CA SER A 220 21.45 -2.19 -15.97
C SER A 220 20.38 -2.71 -16.96
N SER A 221 19.14 -2.24 -16.81
CA SER A 221 18.15 -2.35 -17.87
C SER A 221 18.21 -1.10 -18.74
N ALA A 222 18.95 -1.18 -19.84
CA ALA A 222 18.74 -0.32 -21.00
C ALA A 222 18.13 -1.16 -22.13
N PRO A 223 16.97 -0.79 -22.69
CA PRO A 223 16.52 -1.36 -23.96
C PRO A 223 17.32 -0.73 -25.11
N GLN A 224 17.77 -1.57 -26.05
CA GLN A 224 18.20 -1.16 -27.39
C GLN A 224 16.99 -0.90 -28.29
#